data_AF-A0A9X3XB84-F1
#
_entry.id   AF-A0A9X3XB84-F1
#
_cell.length_a   1.000
_cell.length_b   1.000
_cell.length_c   1.000
_cell.angle_alpha   90.00
_cell.angle_beta   90.00
_cell.angle_gamma   90.00
#
_symmetry.space_group_name_H-M   'P 1'
#
loop_
_entity.id
_entity.type
_entity.pdbx_description
1 polymer ?
#
loop_
_entity_poly.entity_id
_entity_poly.type
_entity_poly.pdbx_seq_one_letter_code
_entity_poly.pdbx_strand_id
1 'polypeptide(L)'
;MSDSRAESTTTIMATLAIPPNALRITAPPPDTISQRNVEAMTGIPPRVFLEVVRAPGFPLPVTRLGKLRIVNRAAFVAWVEQGAFRAAPPPPPIADAAGELEGESAGEILEAVGLTETSRRAAGRARSPRP
;
A
#
# COMPACT_ATOMS: atom_id res chain seq x y z
N MET A 1 -18.96 42.91 60.60
CA MET A 1 -17.56 42.48 60.56
C MET A 1 -17.53 41.16 59.85
N SER A 2 -17.17 41.17 58.56
CA SER A 2 -17.20 39.98 57.70
C SER A 2 -15.75 39.53 57.49
N ASP A 3 -15.35 38.44 58.12
CA ASP A 3 -14.05 37.82 57.88
C ASP A 3 -14.15 36.92 56.64
N SER A 4 -13.54 37.38 55.54
CA SER A 4 -13.33 36.60 54.33
C SER A 4 -12.13 35.67 54.58
N ARG A 5 -12.39 34.37 54.77
CA ARG A 5 -11.36 33.36 54.99
C ARG A 5 -10.63 33.12 53.67
N ALA A 6 -9.48 33.77 53.50
CA ALA A 6 -8.58 33.52 52.38
C ALA A 6 -8.11 32.06 52.42
N GLU A 7 -8.55 31.24 51.46
CA GLU A 7 -8.02 29.90 51.23
C GLU A 7 -6.54 30.03 50.88
N SER A 8 -5.70 29.53 51.78
CA SER A 8 -4.25 29.56 51.65
C SER A 8 -3.82 28.34 50.84
N THR A 9 -3.64 28.53 49.53
CA THR A 9 -3.06 27.50 48.65
C THR A 9 -1.64 27.19 49.13
N THR A 10 -1.48 26.07 49.82
CA THR A 10 -0.18 25.59 50.31
C THR A 10 0.43 24.71 49.23
N THR A 11 1.44 25.22 48.52
CA THR A 11 2.17 24.46 47.51
C THR A 11 3.19 23.55 48.19
N ILE A 12 2.99 22.24 48.11
CA ILE A 12 3.92 21.22 48.59
C ILE A 12 4.86 20.84 47.45
N MET A 13 6.17 21.01 47.65
CA MET A 13 7.20 20.64 46.67
C MET A 13 7.77 19.25 47.03
N ALA A 14 7.81 18.35 46.06
CA ALA A 14 8.43 17.03 46.19
C ALA A 14 9.27 16.71 44.95
N THR A 15 10.37 15.98 45.13
CA THR A 15 11.24 15.52 44.02
C THR A 15 10.81 14.14 43.55
N LEU A 16 10.49 14.01 42.26
CA LEU A 16 10.19 12.72 41.63
C LEU A 16 11.35 12.31 40.72
N ALA A 17 11.88 11.10 40.91
CA ALA A 17 12.84 10.51 39.99
C ALA A 17 12.13 9.96 38.75
N ILE A 18 12.47 10.48 37.56
CA ILE A 18 11.99 9.95 36.28
C ILE A 18 13.01 8.93 35.79
N PRO A 19 12.66 7.63 35.65
CA PRO A 19 13.58 6.64 35.12
C PRO A 19 14.04 6.98 33.70
N PRO A 20 15.28 6.66 33.30
CA PRO A 20 15.81 6.98 31.98
C PRO A 20 14.95 6.45 30.82
N ASN A 21 14.30 5.29 31.02
CA ASN A 21 13.46 4.63 30.02
C ASN A 21 11.98 5.04 30.10
N ALA A 22 11.60 5.95 31.00
CA ALA A 22 10.23 6.40 31.17
C ALA A 22 9.81 7.45 30.12
N LEU A 23 10.78 8.09 29.47
CA LEU A 23 10.53 9.08 28.41
C LEU A 23 10.53 8.39 27.05
N ARG A 24 9.37 8.38 26.39
CA ARG A 24 9.26 7.99 24.98
C ARG A 24 9.15 9.24 24.13
N ILE A 25 10.17 9.48 23.30
CA ILE A 25 10.15 10.57 22.32
C ILE A 25 9.63 9.98 21.01
N THR A 26 8.42 10.35 20.61
CA THR A 26 7.86 9.99 19.31
C THR A 26 7.97 11.17 18.37
N ALA A 27 8.67 10.98 17.25
CA ALA A 27 8.71 11.98 16.19
C ALA A 27 7.31 12.22 15.61
N PRO A 28 6.98 13.46 15.21
CA PRO A 28 5.74 13.71 14.49
C PRO A 28 5.72 12.90 13.18
N PRO A 29 4.54 12.45 12.72
CA PRO A 29 4.42 11.74 11.46
C PRO A 29 4.93 12.60 10.28
N PRO A 30 5.54 12.00 9.24
CA PRO A 30 6.02 12.73 8.08
C PRO A 30 4.90 13.49 7.37
N ASP A 31 5.18 14.69 6.86
CA ASP A 31 4.20 15.47 6.08
C ASP A 31 3.96 14.95 4.66
N THR A 32 4.76 13.97 4.23
CA THR A 32 4.73 13.43 2.87
C THR A 32 4.54 11.92 2.87
N ILE A 33 3.80 11.46 1.86
CA ILE A 33 3.62 10.05 1.54
C ILE A 33 4.47 9.72 0.30
N SER A 34 5.14 8.58 0.39
CA SER A 34 5.94 7.96 -0.66
C SER A 34 5.71 6.45 -0.63
N GLN A 35 6.23 5.74 -1.62
CA GLN A 35 6.15 4.28 -1.67
C GLN A 35 6.68 3.60 -0.39
N ARG A 36 7.66 4.20 0.32
CA ARG A 36 8.28 3.60 1.49
C ARG A 36 7.45 3.67 2.76
N ASN A 37 6.62 4.70 2.90
CA ASN A 37 5.90 4.98 4.15
C ASN A 37 4.38 4.94 4.00
N VAL A 38 3.85 4.83 2.77
CA VAL A 38 2.41 4.83 2.52
C VAL A 38 1.67 3.77 3.33
N GLU A 39 2.18 2.54 3.36
CA GLU A 39 1.55 1.44 4.08
C GLU A 39 1.50 1.69 5.59
N ALA A 40 2.61 2.15 6.18
CA ALA A 40 2.66 2.48 7.60
C ALA A 40 1.74 3.67 7.98
N MET A 41 1.46 4.58 7.04
CA MET A 41 0.67 5.79 7.30
C MET A 41 -0.82 5.62 7.00
N THR A 42 -1.18 4.81 6.00
CA THR A 42 -2.56 4.70 5.51
C THR A 42 -3.08 3.27 5.40
N GLY A 43 -2.23 2.26 5.65
CA GLY A 43 -2.56 0.85 5.43
C GLY A 43 -2.64 0.44 3.95
N ILE A 44 -2.36 1.36 3.01
CA ILE A 44 -2.46 1.08 1.58
C ILE A 44 -1.17 0.40 1.09
N PRO A 45 -1.25 -0.75 0.40
CA PRO A 45 -0.07 -1.41 -0.14
C PRO A 45 0.73 -0.51 -1.08
N PRO A 46 2.08 -0.52 -1.04
CA PRO A 46 2.91 0.36 -1.86
C PRO A 46 2.69 0.23 -3.37
N ARG A 47 2.31 -0.97 -3.81
CA ARG A 47 1.98 -1.25 -5.22
C ARG A 47 0.71 -0.51 -5.66
N VAL A 48 -0.35 -0.61 -4.85
CA VAL A 48 -1.63 0.05 -5.10
C VAL A 48 -1.46 1.57 -5.11
N PHE A 49 -0.69 2.11 -4.17
CA PHE A 49 -0.30 3.51 -4.18
C PHE A 49 0.34 3.92 -5.50
N LEU A 50 1.33 3.15 -6.00
CA LEU A 50 1.99 3.46 -7.27
C LEU A 50 1.06 3.39 -8.48
N GLU A 51 0.16 2.42 -8.52
CA GLU A 51 -0.84 2.29 -9.59
C GLU A 51 -1.74 3.52 -9.62
N VAL A 52 -2.24 3.94 -8.46
CA VAL A 52 -3.10 5.12 -8.29
C VAL A 52 -2.39 6.41 -8.70
N VAL A 53 -1.20 6.70 -8.18
CA VAL A 53 -0.48 7.95 -8.50
C VAL A 53 0.11 7.98 -9.92
N ARG A 54 0.02 6.86 -10.65
CA ARG A 54 0.38 6.78 -12.08
C ARG A 54 -0.85 6.89 -12.98
N ALA A 55 -2.05 6.70 -12.45
CA ALA A 55 -3.27 6.75 -13.22
C ALA A 55 -3.42 8.12 -13.90
N PRO A 56 -3.78 8.15 -15.19
CA PRO A 56 -4.14 9.40 -15.84
C PRO A 56 -5.35 9.99 -15.14
N GLY A 57 -5.25 11.24 -14.67
CA GLY A 57 -6.34 11.92 -13.95
C GLY A 57 -6.28 11.79 -12.41
N PHE A 58 -5.18 11.28 -11.85
CA PHE A 58 -4.98 11.36 -10.40
C PHE A 58 -5.02 12.84 -9.95
N PRO A 59 -5.89 13.20 -8.98
CA PRO A 59 -6.25 14.61 -8.75
C PRO A 59 -5.25 15.38 -7.88
N LEU A 60 -4.34 14.68 -7.17
CA LEU A 60 -3.40 15.33 -6.27
C LEU A 60 -2.05 15.63 -6.94
N PRO A 61 -1.38 16.75 -6.60
CA PRO A 61 -0.06 17.05 -7.10
C PRO A 61 0.97 15.98 -6.68
N VAL A 62 1.68 15.41 -7.66
CA VAL A 62 2.73 14.43 -7.42
C VAL A 62 4.10 15.03 -7.73
N THR A 63 4.92 15.20 -6.70
CA THR A 63 6.33 15.59 -6.86
C THR A 63 7.17 14.37 -7.22
N ARG A 64 8.04 14.50 -8.22
CA ARG A 64 8.96 13.45 -8.63
C ARG A 64 10.39 13.77 -8.19
N LEU A 65 11.05 12.78 -7.59
CA LEU A 65 12.48 12.83 -7.29
C LEU A 65 13.13 11.60 -7.94
N GLY A 66 13.60 11.76 -9.18
CA GLY A 66 13.99 10.64 -10.03
C GLY A 66 12.83 9.67 -10.27
N LYS A 67 12.95 8.43 -9.79
CA LYS A 67 11.89 7.41 -9.85
C LYS A 67 10.88 7.51 -8.70
N LEU A 68 11.22 8.24 -7.63
CA LEU A 68 10.39 8.38 -6.45
C LEU A 68 9.22 9.32 -6.72
N ARG A 69 8.05 8.97 -6.20
CA ARG A 69 6.83 9.78 -6.25
C ARG A 69 6.42 10.13 -4.83
N ILE A 70 6.17 11.41 -4.61
CA ILE A 70 5.87 11.99 -3.31
C ILE A 70 4.60 12.83 -3.43
N VAL A 71 3.71 12.68 -2.46
CA VAL A 71 2.46 13.44 -2.32
C VAL A 71 2.37 14.01 -0.90
N ASN A 72 1.64 15.11 -0.75
CA ASN A 72 1.32 15.64 0.58
C ASN A 72 0.43 14.65 1.34
N ARG A 73 0.80 14.32 2.59
CA ARG A 73 0.10 13.34 3.41
C ARG A 73 -1.34 13.75 3.69
N ALA A 74 -1.56 14.97 4.17
CA ALA A 74 -2.89 15.44 4.58
C ALA A 74 -3.87 15.44 3.39
N ALA A 75 -3.44 15.94 2.24
CA ALA A 75 -4.24 15.94 1.02
C ALA A 75 -4.56 14.51 0.54
N PHE A 76 -3.57 13.61 0.61
CA PHE A 76 -3.75 12.21 0.22
C PHE A 76 -4.73 11.48 1.14
N VAL A 77 -4.60 11.64 2.46
CA VAL A 77 -5.53 11.02 3.43
C VAL A 77 -6.95 11.56 3.24
N ALA A 78 -7.13 12.87 3.14
CA ALA A 78 -8.44 13.47 2.90
C ALA A 78 -9.09 12.96 1.60
N TRP A 79 -8.30 12.79 0.54
CA TRP A 79 -8.77 12.22 -0.71
C TRP A 79 -9.19 10.74 -0.58
N VAL A 80 -8.44 9.93 0.16
CA VAL A 80 -8.81 8.52 0.44
C VAL A 80 -10.11 8.44 1.25
N GLU A 81 -10.23 9.25 2.31
CA GLU A 81 -11.40 9.29 3.19
C GLU A 81 -12.69 9.70 2.46
N GLN A 82 -12.58 10.51 1.41
CA GLN A 82 -13.71 10.89 0.53
C GLN A 82 -14.22 9.75 -0.37
N GLY A 83 -13.73 8.52 -0.17
CA GLY A 83 -14.20 7.33 -0.88
C GLY A 83 -13.52 7.12 -2.22
N ALA A 84 -12.36 7.75 -2.45
CA ALA A 84 -11.61 7.61 -3.70
C ALA A 84 -11.03 6.20 -3.90
N PHE A 85 -10.99 5.39 -2.85
CA PHE A 85 -10.73 3.95 -2.90
C PHE A 85 -12.03 3.15 -2.97
N ARG A 86 -12.74 3.23 -4.11
CA ARG A 86 -13.52 2.05 -4.53
C ARG A 86 -12.52 1.01 -5.01
N ALA A 87 -11.98 0.24 -4.06
CA ALA A 87 -11.16 -0.92 -4.37
C ALA A 87 -11.98 -1.87 -5.25
N ALA A 88 -11.41 -2.27 -6.40
CA ALA A 88 -11.86 -3.48 -7.07
C ALA A 88 -11.79 -4.64 -6.07
N PRO A 89 -12.75 -5.58 -6.11
CA PRO A 89 -12.75 -6.71 -5.18
C PRO A 89 -11.41 -7.42 -5.22
N PRO A 90 -10.94 -7.96 -4.07
CA PRO A 90 -9.70 -8.73 -4.05
C PRO A 90 -9.75 -9.80 -5.14
N PRO A 91 -8.65 -10.05 -5.87
CA PRO A 91 -8.62 -11.16 -6.81
C PRO A 91 -9.02 -12.44 -6.05
N PRO A 92 -9.83 -13.32 -6.66
CA PRO A 92 -10.22 -14.56 -6.01
C PRO A 92 -8.95 -15.30 -5.56
N PRO A 93 -8.97 -15.96 -4.38
CA PRO A 93 -7.85 -16.77 -3.96
C PRO A 93 -7.54 -17.74 -5.09
N ILE A 94 -6.28 -17.77 -5.52
CA ILE A 94 -5.80 -18.75 -6.48
C ILE A 94 -5.98 -20.09 -5.74
N ALA A 95 -7.05 -20.80 -6.06
CA ALA A 95 -7.19 -22.18 -5.63
C ALA A 95 -6.04 -22.93 -6.30
N ASP A 96 -5.14 -23.49 -5.48
CA ASP A 96 -4.25 -24.54 -5.96
C ASP A 96 -5.17 -25.65 -6.48
N ALA A 97 -5.39 -25.66 -7.80
CA ALA A 97 -6.13 -26.68 -8.50
C ALA A 97 -5.27 -27.95 -8.56
N ALA A 98 -5.08 -28.58 -7.40
CA ALA A 98 -4.81 -30.00 -7.29
C ALA A 98 -6.14 -30.74 -7.42
N GLY A 99 -6.67 -30.76 -8.64
CA GLY A 99 -7.90 -31.43 -9.00
C GLY A 99 -7.91 -31.64 -10.51
N GLU A 100 -7.76 -32.90 -10.90
CA GLU A 100 -7.64 -33.39 -12.28
C GLU A 100 -8.71 -32.79 -13.20
N LEU A 101 -8.28 -31.95 -14.15
CA LEU A 101 -9.11 -31.57 -15.29
C LEU A 101 -8.91 -32.64 -16.37
N GLU A 102 -9.79 -33.64 -16.33
CA GLU A 102 -10.03 -34.54 -17.46
C GLU A 102 -10.47 -33.71 -18.67
N GLY A 103 -9.53 -33.49 -19.59
CA GLY A 103 -9.83 -33.37 -21.02
C GLY A 103 -10.60 -32.14 -21.49
N GLU A 104 -10.14 -30.93 -21.18
CA GLU A 104 -10.48 -29.74 -21.98
C GLU A 104 -9.23 -29.28 -22.74
N SER A 105 -9.30 -29.41 -24.06
CA SER A 105 -8.22 -29.02 -24.97
C SER A 105 -7.81 -27.58 -24.69
N ALA A 106 -6.51 -27.28 -24.69
CA ALA A 106 -6.00 -25.92 -24.51
C ALA A 106 -6.65 -24.90 -25.49
N GLY A 107 -7.15 -25.38 -26.64
CA GLY A 107 -7.93 -24.58 -27.57
C GLY A 107 -9.25 -24.03 -27.01
N GLU A 108 -10.00 -24.83 -26.24
CA GLU A 108 -11.28 -24.39 -25.64
C GLU A 108 -11.05 -23.33 -24.56
N ILE A 109 -10.00 -23.50 -23.77
CA ILE A 109 -9.61 -22.54 -22.72
C ILE A 109 -9.23 -21.20 -23.35
N LEU A 110 -8.50 -21.22 -24.46
CA LEU A 110 -8.09 -20.02 -25.17
C LEU A 110 -9.28 -19.32 -25.84
N GLU A 111 -10.20 -20.08 -26.41
CA GLU A 111 -11.42 -19.55 -27.03
C GLU A 111 -12.34 -18.86 -26.00
N ALA A 112 -12.49 -19.43 -24.80
CA ALA A 112 -13.27 -18.84 -23.71
C ALA A 112 -12.77 -17.45 -23.28
N VAL A 113 -11.47 -17.17 -23.46
CA VAL A 113 -10.86 -15.86 -23.15
C VAL A 113 -10.65 -14.99 -24.39
N GLY A 114 -11.21 -15.38 -25.54
CA GLY A 114 -11.16 -14.61 -26.80
C GLY A 114 -9.78 -14.62 -27.47
N LEU A 115 -8.96 -15.63 -27.20
CA LEU A 115 -7.61 -15.78 -27.75
C LEU A 115 -7.58 -16.98 -28.71
N THR A 116 -6.98 -16.82 -29.90
CA THR A 116 -6.80 -17.93 -30.85
C THR A 116 -5.35 -18.38 -30.90
N GLU A 117 -5.11 -19.68 -30.75
CA GLU A 117 -3.77 -20.27 -30.80
C GLU A 117 -3.15 -20.15 -32.21
N THR A 118 -2.01 -19.47 -32.32
CA THR A 118 -1.30 -19.30 -33.59
C THR A 118 -0.30 -20.45 -33.75
N SER A 119 -0.73 -21.56 -34.34
CA SER A 119 0.14 -22.72 -34.62
C SER A 119 1.32 -22.31 -35.53
N ARG A 120 2.51 -22.14 -34.93
CA ARG A 120 3.77 -22.04 -35.66
C ARG A 120 4.22 -23.47 -36.01
N ARG A 121 3.79 -23.97 -37.18
CA ARG A 121 4.22 -25.25 -37.75
C ARG A 121 5.74 -25.39 -37.67
N ALA A 122 6.17 -26.51 -37.12
CA ALA A 122 7.53 -27.01 -37.15
C ALA A 122 8.09 -27.00 -38.59
N ALA A 123 9.20 -26.30 -38.78
CA ALA A 123 10.06 -26.44 -39.94
C ALA A 123 11.50 -26.53 -39.42
N GLY A 124 12.16 -27.66 -39.67
CA GLY A 124 13.63 -27.73 -39.65
C GLY A 124 14.28 -28.71 -38.67
N ARG A 125 14.19 -30.01 -38.99
CA ARG A 125 15.27 -31.02 -38.93
C ARG A 125 16.67 -30.35 -39.04
N ALA A 126 17.73 -30.68 -38.28
CA ALA A 126 18.38 -31.98 -38.16
C ALA A 126 19.42 -32.03 -37.02
N ARG A 127 19.60 -33.22 -36.44
CA ARG A 127 20.75 -33.62 -35.61
C ARG A 127 22.00 -33.80 -36.47
N SER A 128 23.19 -33.60 -35.89
CA SER A 128 24.30 -34.58 -35.75
C SER A 128 25.60 -33.88 -35.24
N PRO A 129 26.72 -34.57 -34.95
CA PRO A 129 27.30 -34.65 -33.59
C PRO A 129 28.68 -33.96 -33.46
N ARG A 130 29.11 -33.74 -32.21
CA ARG A 130 30.47 -33.27 -31.86
C ARG A 130 31.53 -34.36 -32.07
N PRO A 131 32.70 -34.04 -32.63
CA PRO A 131 34.00 -34.44 -32.09
C PRO A 131 34.48 -33.46 -31.00
#